data_AF-A0A354HFY8-F1
#
_entry.id   AF-A0A354HFY8-F1
#
_cell.length_a   1.000
_cell.length_b   1.000
_cell.length_c   1.000
_cell.angle_alpha   90.00
_cell.angle_beta   90.00
_cell.angle_gamma   90.00
#
_symmetry.space_group_name_H-M   'P 1'
#
loop_
_entity.id
_entity.type
_entity.pdbx_description
1 polymer ?
#
loop_
_entity_poly.entity_id
_entity_poly.type
_entity_poly.pdbx_seq_one_letter_code
_entity_poly.pdbx_strand_id
1 'polypeptide(L)' 'MGIKTVIIPRKNLPDLAEIDDKVKGALNFVSAAGLDEVFDATLIRTPESGKAVAAIMSPKESGRNAIRI' A
#
# COMPACT_ATOMS: atom_id res chain seq x y z
N MET A 1 6.83 -0.26 24.17
CA MET A 1 6.51 -0.26 22.73
C MET A 1 5.12 -0.85 22.57
N GLY A 2 4.22 -0.22 21.81
CA GLY A 2 2.85 -0.69 21.62
C GLY A 2 2.39 -0.45 20.18
N ILE A 3 1.35 -1.18 19.75
CA ILE A 3 0.69 -0.97 18.46
C ILE A 3 -0.03 0.39 18.52
N LYS A 4 0.15 1.23 17.51
CA LYS A 4 -0.52 2.53 17.43
C LYS A 4 -1.69 2.56 16.43
N THR A 5 -1.67 1.67 15.44
CA THR A 5 -2.66 1.62 14.37
C THR A 5 -3.20 0.21 14.26
N VAL A 6 -4.52 0.06 14.23
CA VAL A 6 -5.23 -1.21 14.14
C VAL A 6 -6.18 -1.15 12.95
N ILE A 7 -6.09 -2.14 12.07
CA ILE A 7 -6.99 -2.24 10.91
C ILE A 7 -8.05 -3.29 11.24
N ILE A 8 -9.31 -2.93 11.08
CA ILE A 8 -10.45 -3.80 11.39
C ILE A 8 -11.38 -3.96 10.19
N PRO A 9 -12.08 -5.10 10.04
CA PRO A 9 -13.14 -5.23 9.06
C PRO A 9 -14.24 -4.20 9.30
N ARG A 10 -14.84 -3.66 8.24
CA ARG A 10 -15.93 -2.66 8.35
C ARG A 10 -17.12 -3.15 9.17
N LYS A 11 -17.40 -4.46 9.14
CA LYS A 11 -18.45 -5.08 9.96
C LYS A 11 -18.20 -5.04 11.47
N ASN A 12 -16.95 -4.79 11.90
CA ASN A 12 -16.54 -4.73 13.31
C ASN A 12 -16.53 -3.29 13.88
N LEU A 13 -16.92 -2.28 13.09
CA LEU A 13 -17.16 -0.92 13.58
C LEU A 13 -18.12 -0.84 14.79
N PRO A 14 -19.27 -1.55 14.83
CA PRO A 14 -20.15 -1.51 16.00
C PRO A 14 -19.49 -2.06 17.28
N ASP A 15 -18.60 -3.04 17.17
CA ASP A 15 -17.89 -3.63 18.31
C ASP A 15 -16.95 -2.62 18.98
N LEU A 16 -16.52 -1.58 18.25
CA LEU A 16 -15.75 -0.49 18.85
C LEU A 16 -16.56 0.20 19.93
N ALA A 17 -17.88 0.27 19.87
CA ALA A 17 -18.70 0.92 20.90
C ALA A 17 -18.44 0.35 22.30
N GLU A 18 -18.13 -0.95 22.41
CA GLU A 18 -17.88 -1.66 23.66
C GLU A 18 -16.48 -1.41 24.26
N ILE A 19 -15.56 -0.82 23.49
CA ILE A 19 -14.18 -0.54 23.93
C ILE A 19 -14.15 0.76 24.75
N ASP A 20 -13.33 0.80 25.81
CA ASP A 20 -13.11 1.98 26.64
C ASP A 20 -12.55 3.18 25.85
N ASP A 21 -13.05 4.39 26.15
CA ASP A 21 -12.68 5.62 25.46
C ASP A 21 -11.19 5.96 25.54
N LYS A 22 -10.50 5.54 26.60
CA LYS A 22 -9.05 5.72 26.75
C LYS A 22 -8.28 4.91 25.72
N VAL A 23 -8.76 3.71 25.37
CA VAL A 23 -8.14 2.85 24.35
C VAL A 23 -8.49 3.36 22.96
N LYS A 24 -9.74 3.76 22.73
CA LYS A 24 -10.17 4.41 21.48
C LYS A 24 -9.37 5.66 21.17
N GLY A 25 -9.11 6.49 22.17
CA GLY A 25 -8.32 7.72 22.00
C GLY A 25 -6.82 7.47 21.83
N ALA A 26 -6.30 6.33 22.30
CA ALA A 26 -4.88 6.00 22.23
C ALA A 26 -4.47 5.30 20.92
N LEU A 27 -5.43 4.72 20.18
CA LEU A 27 -5.19 3.92 18.98
C LEU A 27 -5.88 4.53 17.77
N ASN A 28 -5.22 4.45 16.61
CA ASN A 28 -5.83 4.79 15.33
C ASN A 28 -6.51 3.55 14.72
N PHE A 29 -7.85 3.55 14.66
CA PHE A 29 -8.61 2.48 14.03
C PHE A 29 -8.91 2.81 12.57
N VAL A 30 -8.52 1.93 11.66
CA VAL A 30 -8.80 2.04 10.22
C VAL A 30 -9.73 0.91 9.82
N SER A 31 -10.92 1.22 9.30
CA SER A 31 -11.85 0.19 8.84
C SER A 31 -11.62 -0.15 7.36
N ALA A 32 -11.51 -1.43 7.01
CA ALA A 32 -11.38 -1.90 5.63
C ALA A 32 -12.53 -2.84 5.24
N ALA A 33 -13.05 -2.72 4.02
CA ALA A 33 -13.98 -3.72 3.46
C ALA A 33 -13.32 -4.81 2.62
N GLY A 34 -12.16 -4.52 2.04
CA GLY A 34 -11.44 -5.44 1.17
C GLY A 34 -9.94 -5.31 1.32
N LEU A 35 -9.22 -6.21 0.66
CA LEU A 35 -7.77 -6.29 0.77
C LEU A 35 -7.07 -5.07 0.15
N ASP A 36 -7.62 -4.49 -0.91
CA ASP A 36 -7.09 -3.29 -1.56
C ASP A 36 -6.99 -2.10 -0.59
N GLU A 37 -8.01 -1.90 0.25
CA GLU A 37 -8.02 -0.84 1.27
C GLU A 37 -6.98 -1.10 2.37
N VAL A 38 -6.72 -2.37 2.71
CA VAL A 38 -5.66 -2.72 3.67
C VAL A 38 -4.29 -2.36 3.09
N PHE A 39 -4.06 -2.65 1.81
CA PHE A 39 -2.80 -2.33 1.16
C PHE A 39 -2.59 -0.81 1.06
N ASP A 40 -3.62 -0.06 0.72
CA ASP A 40 -3.54 1.41 0.67
C ASP A 40 -3.23 2.01 2.06
N ALA A 41 -3.83 1.46 3.12
CA ALA A 41 -3.61 1.92 4.49
C ALA A 41 -2.27 1.48 5.12
N THR A 42 -1.58 0.48 4.56
CA THR A 42 -0.37 -0.12 5.17
C THR A 42 0.92 0.08 4.39
N LEU A 43 0.87 0.08 3.06
CA LEU A 43 2.08 0.16 2.26
C LEU A 43 2.55 1.61 2.12
N ILE A 44 3.84 1.81 2.39
CA ILE A 44 4.53 3.05 2.08
C ILE A 44 4.92 3.01 0.60
N ARG A 45 4.45 3.98 -0.18
CA ARG A 45 4.88 4.13 -1.57
C ARG A 45 6.31 4.64 -1.62
N THR A 46 7.25 3.76 -1.91
CA THR A 46 8.64 4.13 -2.18
C THR A 46 8.73 4.67 -3.62
N PRO A 47 9.45 5.78 -3.88
CA PRO A 47 9.58 6.34 -5.24
C PRO A 47 10.22 5.37 -6.25
N GLU A 48 10.91 4.33 -5.77
CA GLU A 48 11.60 3.34 -6.61
C GLU A 48 10.66 2.26 -7.19
N SER A 49 9.46 2.09 -6.63
CA SER A 49 8.51 1.04 -7.03
C SER A 49 8.06 1.17 -8.49
N GLY A 50 8.08 2.39 -9.05
CA GLY A 50 7.73 2.66 -10.46
C GLY A 50 8.84 2.38 -11.47
N LYS A 51 10.10 2.20 -11.04
CA LYS A 51 11.22 1.95 -11.95
C LYS A 51 11.21 0.53 -12.52
N ALA A 52 10.68 -0.43 -11.76
CA ALA A 52 10.61 -1.83 -12.18
C ALA A 52 9.80 -1.99 -13.48
N VAL A 53 8.64 -1.33 -13.60
CA VAL A 53 7.78 -1.41 -14.79
C VAL A 53 8.37 -0.67 -16.01
N ALA A 54 9.10 0.43 -15.78
CA ALA A 54 9.76 1.18 -16.85
C ALA A 54 10.94 0.41 -17.47
N ALA A 55 11.66 -0.38 -16.67
CA ALA A 55 12.80 -1.17 -17.13
C ALA A 55 12.38 -2.34 -18.05
N ILE A 56 11.23 -2.97 -17.80
CA ILE A 56 10.68 -4.05 -18.64
C ILE A 56 10.03 -3.54 -19.94
N MET A 57 9.53 -2.30 -19.95
CA MET A 57 8.84 -1.71 -21.11
C MET A 57 9.77 -0.96 -22.09
N SER A 58 11.08 -0.88 -21.80
CA SER A 58 12.02 -0.21 -22.71
C SER A 58 12.38 -1.13 -23.89
N PRO A 59 12.01 -0.80 -25.15
CA PRO A 59 12.45 -1.57 -26.30
C PRO A 59 13.96 -1.40 -26.46
N LYS A 60 14.72 -2.51 -26.32
CA LYS A 60 16.15 -2.53 -26.65
C LYS A 60 16.29 -2.27 -28.14
N GLU A 61 16.65 -1.05 -28.50
CA GLU A 61 16.90 -0.62 -29.87
C GLU A 61 17.96 -1.54 -30.50
N SER A 62 17.50 -2.41 -31.42
CA SER A 62 18.36 -3.32 -32.18
C SER A 62 19.09 -2.50 -33.25
N GLY A 63 20.35 -2.18 -32.97
CA GLY A 63 21.21 -1.39 -33.84
C GLY A 63 21.34 -2.00 -35.24
N ARG A 64 20.69 -1.37 -36.22
CA ARG A 64 21.03 -1.52 -37.64
C ARG A 64 22.40 -0.88 -37.85
N ASN A 65 23.48 -1.67 -37.84
CA ASN A 65 24.72 -1.23 -38.45
C ASN A 65 24.70 -1.61 -39.93
N ALA A 66 24.30 -0.64 -40.74
CA ALA A 66 24.51 -0.66 -42.18
C ALA A 66 26.01 -0.49 -42.45
N ILE A 67 26.68 -1.56 -42.90
CA ILE A 67 28.00 -1.45 -43.53
C ILE A 67 27.83 -0.55 -44.75
N ARG A 68 28.44 0.64 -44.64
CA ARG A 68 28.54 1.66 -45.67
C ARG A 68 29.88 1.44 -46.37
N ILE A 69 29.79 1.09 -47.66
CA ILE A 69 30.77 1.17 -48.76
C ILE A 69 32.26 0.96 -48.46
#